data_AF-A0A091R9E5-F1
#
_entry.id   AF-A0A091R9E5-F1
#
_cell.length_a   1.000
_cell.length_b   1.000
_cell.length_c   1.000
_cell.angle_alpha   90.00
_cell.angle_beta   90.00
_cell.angle_gamma   90.00
#
_symmetry.space_group_name_H-M   'P 1'
#
loop_
_entity.id
_entity.type
_entity.pdbx_description
1 polymer ?
#
loop_
_entity_poly.entity_id
_entity_poly.type
_entity_poly.pdbx_seq_one_letter_code
_entity_poly.pdbx_strand_id
1 'polypeptide(L)'
;IVHPIKVDERGSFLSYDLSHRALRRRSPSSRSKSLAFYELHYQGHPLKFNLSLNHHLLAPGFVSERRFGGIASAKIRSHAHNSCHMIGEVRSRALEGGLAALSTCDGLKGVFQLMDEDYFIEPVSASFREDGAAQPHRIYKRQAPEHGAEHGRGPPAPRETCGVRG
;
A
#
# COMPACT_ATOMS: atom_id res chain seq x y z
N ILE A 1 -7.14 17.64 -5.22
CA ILE A 1 -7.42 17.00 -3.90
C ILE A 1 -8.57 16.03 -4.11
N VAL A 2 -8.51 14.85 -3.50
CA VAL A 2 -9.56 13.84 -3.56
C VAL A 2 -9.93 13.39 -2.14
N HIS A 3 -11.10 12.80 -2.00
CA HIS A 3 -11.65 12.38 -0.71
C HIS A 3 -12.06 10.91 -0.82
N PRO A 4 -11.17 9.97 -0.47
CA PRO A 4 -11.51 8.56 -0.50
C PRO A 4 -12.48 8.21 0.62
N ILE A 5 -13.36 7.27 0.32
CA ILE A 5 -14.33 6.70 1.24
C ILE A 5 -14.24 5.18 1.21
N LYS A 6 -14.56 4.54 2.34
CA LYS A 6 -14.70 3.10 2.40
C LYS A 6 -16.10 2.72 1.94
N VAL A 7 -16.18 1.75 1.04
CA VAL A 7 -17.44 1.28 0.45
C VAL A 7 -17.54 -0.25 0.55
N ASP A 8 -18.73 -0.78 0.30
CA ASP A 8 -18.92 -2.22 0.12
C ASP A 8 -18.56 -2.67 -1.31
N GLU A 9 -18.71 -3.97 -1.59
CA GLU A 9 -18.48 -4.55 -2.92
C GLU A 9 -19.36 -3.91 -4.01
N ARG A 10 -20.53 -3.36 -3.66
CA ARG A 10 -21.46 -2.71 -4.59
C ARG A 10 -21.20 -1.21 -4.77
N GLY A 11 -20.38 -0.61 -3.91
CA GLY A 11 -20.10 0.83 -3.91
C GLY A 11 -20.94 1.62 -2.91
N SER A 12 -21.71 0.97 -2.04
CA SER A 12 -22.45 1.66 -0.99
C SER A 12 -21.49 2.18 0.08
N PHE A 13 -21.71 3.41 0.55
CA PHE A 13 -20.90 4.03 1.60
C PHE A 13 -20.90 3.20 2.89
N LEU A 14 -19.72 2.98 3.47
CA LEU A 14 -19.54 2.35 4.77
C LEU A 14 -18.99 3.32 5.82
N SER A 15 -17.91 4.05 5.49
CA SER A 15 -17.25 4.93 6.45
C SER A 15 -16.25 5.89 5.80
N TYR A 16 -15.97 7.00 6.48
CA TYR A 16 -14.82 7.86 6.20
C TYR A 16 -13.50 7.33 6.81
N ASP A 17 -13.57 6.37 7.76
CA ASP A 17 -12.38 5.71 8.28
C ASP A 17 -11.83 4.71 7.25
N LEU A 18 -10.66 5.06 6.71
CA LEU A 18 -9.95 4.26 5.71
C LEU A 18 -9.20 3.07 6.31
N SER A 19 -9.13 2.96 7.64
CA SER A 19 -8.39 1.91 8.31
C SER A 19 -8.96 0.52 7.98
N HIS A 20 -8.06 -0.42 7.69
CA HIS A 20 -8.41 -1.84 7.59
C HIS A 20 -8.34 -2.48 8.98
N ARG A 21 -9.25 -2.09 9.87
CA ARG A 21 -9.50 -2.93 11.05
C ARG A 21 -10.20 -4.19 10.58
N ALA A 22 -9.47 -5.29 10.55
CA ALA A 22 -10.09 -6.61 10.58
C ALA A 22 -10.95 -6.64 11.85
N LEU A 23 -12.26 -6.37 11.70
CA LEU A 23 -13.21 -6.63 12.76
C LEU A 23 -12.97 -8.09 13.15
N ARG A 24 -12.44 -8.31 14.35
CA ARG A 24 -12.18 -9.64 14.89
C ARG A 24 -13.54 -10.26 15.16
N ARG A 25 -14.23 -10.67 14.09
CA ARG A 25 -15.52 -11.32 14.12
C ARG A 25 -15.28 -12.63 14.84
N ARG A 26 -15.91 -12.81 16.01
CA ARG A 26 -15.90 -14.05 16.79
C ARG A 26 -16.71 -15.16 16.08
N SER A 27 -16.58 -15.28 14.76
CA SER A 27 -17.23 -16.32 13.97
C SER A 27 -16.17 -17.17 13.29
N PRO A 28 -16.22 -18.51 13.43
CA PRO A 28 -15.27 -19.43 12.83
C PRO A 28 -15.46 -19.58 11.30
N SER A 29 -16.38 -18.84 10.70
CA SER A 29 -16.71 -18.96 9.27
C SER A 29 -15.88 -18.01 8.40
N SER A 30 -14.94 -18.65 7.71
CA SER A 30 -14.09 -18.21 6.60
C SER A 30 -12.94 -17.26 6.97
N ARG A 31 -11.73 -17.78 6.74
CA ARG A 31 -10.58 -17.03 6.21
C ARG A 31 -10.93 -16.45 4.83
N SER A 32 -12.06 -15.73 4.70
CA SER A 32 -12.29 -14.95 3.49
C SER A 32 -11.13 -13.96 3.41
N LYS A 33 -10.45 -13.93 2.27
CA LYS A 33 -9.53 -12.84 1.94
C LYS A 33 -10.29 -11.57 2.26
N SER A 34 -9.89 -10.85 3.31
CA SER A 34 -10.64 -9.69 3.80
C SER A 34 -10.52 -8.59 2.76
N LEU A 35 -11.41 -8.61 1.77
CA LEU A 35 -11.48 -7.61 0.73
C LEU A 35 -11.92 -6.30 1.36
N ALA A 36 -11.29 -5.21 0.95
CA ALA A 36 -11.67 -3.86 1.29
C ALA A 36 -11.86 -3.07 -0.01
N PHE A 37 -12.95 -2.33 -0.07
CA PHE A 37 -13.27 -1.50 -1.21
C PHE A 37 -13.20 -0.04 -0.81
N TYR A 38 -12.58 0.76 -1.67
CA TYR A 38 -12.48 2.19 -1.51
C TYR A 38 -12.91 2.88 -2.79
N GLU A 39 -13.53 4.04 -2.65
CA GLU A 39 -13.96 4.85 -3.79
C GLU A 39 -13.47 6.28 -3.63
N LEU A 40 -13.05 6.91 -4.73
CA LEU A 40 -12.74 8.33 -4.80
C LEU A 40 -13.03 8.86 -6.21
N HIS A 41 -13.14 10.17 -6.34
CA HIS A 41 -13.30 10.82 -7.63
C HIS A 41 -11.99 11.51 -8.04
N TYR A 42 -11.42 11.11 -9.17
CA TYR A 42 -10.21 11.71 -9.74
C TYR A 42 -10.52 12.26 -11.13
N GLN A 43 -10.25 13.56 -11.34
CA GLN A 43 -10.55 14.25 -12.61
C GLN A 43 -12.00 14.05 -13.10
N GLY A 44 -12.97 14.04 -12.19
CA GLY A 44 -14.40 13.82 -12.52
C GLY A 44 -14.81 12.35 -12.72
N HIS A 45 -13.86 11.41 -12.68
CA HIS A 45 -14.12 9.98 -12.88
C HIS A 45 -14.10 9.23 -11.54
N PRO A 46 -15.13 8.42 -11.22
CA PRO A 46 -15.10 7.56 -10.06
C PRO A 46 -14.06 6.44 -10.29
N LEU A 47 -13.18 6.28 -9.30
CA LEU A 47 -12.20 5.21 -9.21
C LEU A 47 -12.56 4.31 -8.04
N LYS A 48 -12.67 3.01 -8.30
CA LYS A 48 -12.97 2.00 -7.29
C LYS A 48 -11.77 1.08 -7.10
N PHE A 49 -11.26 1.04 -5.88
CA PHE A 49 -10.16 0.18 -5.48
C PHE A 49 -10.71 -1.10 -4.86
N ASN A 50 -10.26 -2.25 -5.35
CA ASN A 50 -10.56 -3.56 -4.80
C ASN A 50 -9.26 -4.14 -4.25
N LEU A 51 -9.11 -4.13 -2.91
CA LEU A 51 -7.86 -4.40 -2.25
C LEU A 51 -7.98 -5.56 -1.27
N SER A 52 -6.88 -6.26 -1.06
CA SER A 52 -6.74 -7.30 -0.04
C SER A 52 -5.43 -7.11 0.71
N LEU A 53 -5.36 -7.57 1.96
CA LEU A 53 -4.13 -7.52 2.73
C LEU A 53 -3.00 -8.29 2.02
N ASN A 54 -1.83 -7.66 1.91
CA ASN A 54 -0.64 -8.32 1.40
C ASN A 54 0.00 -9.20 2.49
N HIS A 55 -0.46 -10.43 2.62
CA HIS A 55 0.09 -11.38 3.60
C HIS A 55 1.54 -11.81 3.29
N HIS A 56 2.05 -11.51 2.10
CA HIS A 56 3.38 -11.87 1.62
C HIS A 56 4.36 -10.69 1.62
N LEU A 57 4.01 -9.58 2.28
CA LEU A 57 4.88 -8.40 2.35
C LEU A 57 6.20 -8.69 3.09
N LEU A 58 6.15 -9.53 4.14
CA LEU A 58 7.29 -9.87 4.97
C LEU A 58 7.57 -11.37 4.86
N ALA A 59 8.85 -11.72 4.78
CA ALA A 59 9.28 -13.11 4.81
C ALA A 59 8.88 -13.78 6.14
N PRO A 60 8.59 -15.10 6.14
CA PRO A 60 8.41 -15.85 7.38
C PRO A 60 9.61 -15.66 8.31
N GLY A 61 9.36 -15.36 9.58
CA GLY A 61 10.42 -15.13 10.58
C GLY A 61 11.05 -13.74 10.55
N PHE A 62 10.50 -12.78 9.79
CA PHE A 62 10.97 -11.39 9.80
C PHE A 62 10.93 -10.78 11.21
N VAL A 63 12.06 -10.19 11.62
CA VAL A 63 12.22 -9.45 12.87
C VAL A 63 12.81 -8.07 12.60
N SER A 64 12.40 -7.07 13.37
CA SER A 64 13.01 -5.74 13.33
C SER A 64 13.87 -5.51 14.57
N GLU A 65 15.08 -5.01 14.37
CA GLU A 65 15.98 -4.58 15.46
C GLU A 65 16.01 -3.05 15.49
N ARG A 66 15.73 -2.46 16.66
CA ARG A 66 15.89 -1.02 16.88
C ARG A 66 16.98 -0.78 17.91
N ARG A 67 18.03 -0.04 17.53
CA ARG A 67 19.14 0.35 18.41
C ARG A 67 19.02 1.82 18.79
N PHE A 68 19.27 2.13 20.05
CA PHE A 68 19.36 3.51 20.55
C PHE A 68 20.64 3.65 21.38
N GLY A 69 21.75 3.97 20.72
CA GLY A 69 23.09 3.95 21.31
C GLY A 69 23.81 2.64 21.02
N GLY A 70 24.56 2.13 22.01
CA GLY A 70 25.39 0.91 21.89
C GLY A 70 24.61 -0.40 21.82
N ILE A 71 25.33 -1.52 21.63
CA ILE A 71 24.78 -2.87 21.39
C ILE A 71 23.82 -3.33 22.50
N ALA A 72 24.06 -2.94 23.76
CA ALA A 72 23.22 -3.30 24.90
C ALA A 72 21.78 -2.72 24.84
N SER A 73 21.53 -1.74 23.95
CA SER A 73 20.22 -1.07 23.81
C SER A 73 19.33 -1.67 22.71
N ALA A 74 19.79 -2.73 22.03
CA ALA A 74 19.07 -3.34 20.92
C ALA A 74 17.74 -3.96 21.37
N LYS A 75 16.64 -3.53 20.75
CA LYS A 75 15.30 -4.12 20.93
C LYS A 75 14.89 -4.86 19.66
N ILE A 76 14.80 -6.19 19.75
CA ILE A 76 14.28 -7.04 18.69
C ILE A 76 12.76 -7.16 18.86
N ARG A 77 12.01 -6.91 17.79
CA ARG A 77 10.56 -7.08 17.73
C ARG A 77 10.21 -8.01 16.59
N SER A 78 9.49 -9.09 16.91
CA SER A 78 8.78 -9.85 15.89
C SER A 78 7.64 -8.99 15.35
N HIS A 79 7.59 -8.75 14.04
CA HIS A 79 6.46 -8.04 13.45
C HIS A 79 5.23 -8.96 13.44
N ALA A 80 4.26 -8.64 14.28
CA ALA A 80 2.99 -9.36 14.35
C ALA A 80 2.10 -8.95 13.19
N HIS A 81 2.31 -9.58 12.03
CA HIS A 81 1.45 -9.58 10.84
C HIS A 81 1.20 -8.21 10.16
N ASN A 82 1.18 -8.23 8.83
CA ASN A 82 0.75 -7.07 8.05
C ASN A 82 -0.76 -6.84 8.23
N SER A 83 -1.14 -5.69 8.78
CA SER A 83 -2.53 -5.34 9.08
C SER A 83 -3.10 -4.21 8.21
N CYS A 84 -2.26 -3.51 7.43
CA CYS A 84 -2.69 -2.31 6.71
C CYS A 84 -2.07 -2.11 5.32
N HIS A 85 -1.06 -2.90 4.91
CA HIS A 85 -0.55 -2.85 3.53
C HIS A 85 -1.35 -3.80 2.66
N MET A 86 -1.81 -3.29 1.53
CA MET A 86 -2.79 -3.95 0.68
C MET A 86 -2.33 -3.93 -0.77
N ILE A 87 -2.77 -4.94 -1.51
CA ILE A 87 -2.56 -5.08 -2.95
C ILE A 87 -3.89 -5.44 -3.62
N GLY A 88 -4.03 -5.07 -4.89
CA GLY A 88 -5.21 -5.39 -5.68
C GLY A 88 -5.26 -4.58 -6.96
N GLU A 89 -6.44 -4.06 -7.28
CA GLU A 89 -6.72 -3.38 -8.53
C GLU A 89 -7.49 -2.07 -8.31
N VAL A 90 -7.36 -1.15 -9.26
CA VAL A 90 -8.22 0.03 -9.41
C VAL A 90 -9.03 -0.12 -10.68
N ARG A 91 -10.33 0.17 -10.60
CA ARG A 91 -11.29 0.10 -11.70
C ARG A 91 -11.90 1.46 -11.95
N SER A 92 -12.12 1.79 -13.22
CA SER A 92 -12.92 2.95 -13.65
C SER A 92 -13.82 2.55 -14.80
N ARG A 93 -14.92 3.28 -15.00
CA ARG A 93 -15.79 3.09 -16.17
C ARG A 93 -15.31 3.84 -17.41
N ALA A 94 -14.54 4.91 -17.21
CA ALA A 94 -14.11 5.81 -18.27
C ALA A 94 -12.62 5.69 -18.60
N LEU A 95 -11.83 5.22 -17.62
CA LEU A 95 -10.38 5.10 -17.72
C LEU A 95 -9.98 3.63 -17.59
N GLU A 96 -8.90 3.25 -18.27
CA GLU A 96 -8.30 1.93 -18.11
C GLU A 96 -7.68 1.82 -16.72
N GLY A 97 -8.22 0.90 -15.93
CA GLY A 97 -7.72 0.59 -14.58
C GLY A 97 -6.50 -0.34 -14.61
N GLY A 98 -5.91 -0.57 -13.45
CA GLY A 98 -4.71 -1.40 -13.34
C GLY A 98 -4.45 -1.88 -11.92
N LEU A 99 -3.19 -2.21 -11.64
CA LEU A 99 -2.77 -2.69 -10.32
C LEU A 99 -2.71 -1.56 -9.29
N ALA A 100 -2.91 -1.91 -8.02
CA ALA A 100 -2.79 -0.98 -6.90
C ALA A 100 -2.06 -1.63 -5.73
N ALA A 101 -1.17 -0.87 -5.09
CA ALA A 101 -0.44 -1.24 -3.88
C ALA A 101 -0.50 -0.07 -2.89
N LEU A 102 -1.40 -0.18 -1.90
CA LEU A 102 -1.76 0.90 -0.99
C LEU A 102 -1.60 0.48 0.47
N SER A 103 -1.18 1.40 1.31
CA SER A 103 -1.20 1.32 2.77
C SER A 103 -2.42 2.05 3.31
N THR A 104 -3.02 1.52 4.36
CA THR A 104 -4.14 2.12 5.12
C THR A 104 -3.73 2.51 6.55
N CYS A 105 -2.42 2.45 6.87
CA CYS A 105 -1.94 2.61 8.24
C CYS A 105 -2.16 4.05 8.77
N ASP A 106 -2.10 5.04 7.88
CA ASP A 106 -2.37 6.45 8.17
C ASP A 106 -3.04 7.11 6.96
N GLY A 107 -4.24 6.63 6.61
CA GLY A 107 -4.92 6.99 5.35
C GLY A 107 -4.43 6.17 4.16
N LEU A 108 -5.00 6.41 2.97
CA LEU A 108 -4.63 5.70 1.75
C LEU A 108 -3.34 6.28 1.16
N LYS A 109 -2.25 5.52 1.28
CA LYS A 109 -0.95 5.93 0.76
C LYS A 109 -0.32 4.84 -0.09
N GLY A 110 0.09 5.15 -1.32
CA GLY A 110 0.79 4.18 -2.16
C GLY A 110 0.70 4.51 -3.64
N VAL A 111 0.80 3.49 -4.48
CA VAL A 111 0.81 3.59 -5.94
C VAL A 111 -0.36 2.82 -6.56
N PHE A 112 -0.89 3.33 -7.65
CA PHE A 112 -1.84 2.62 -8.50
C PHE A 112 -1.64 3.00 -9.97
N GLN A 113 -2.01 2.09 -10.87
CA GLN A 113 -1.92 2.27 -12.30
C GLN A 113 -3.27 2.73 -12.88
N LEU A 114 -3.23 3.73 -13.75
CA LEU A 114 -4.40 4.27 -14.44
C LEU A 114 -3.95 4.76 -15.82
N MET A 115 -4.64 4.36 -16.89
CA MET A 115 -4.25 4.69 -18.28
C MET A 115 -2.78 4.34 -18.57
N ASP A 116 -2.34 3.14 -18.16
CA ASP A 116 -0.95 2.64 -18.28
C ASP A 116 0.14 3.47 -17.60
N GLU A 117 -0.25 4.34 -16.68
CA GLU A 117 0.65 5.24 -15.99
C GLU A 117 0.55 5.07 -14.48
N ASP A 118 1.68 5.23 -13.80
CA ASP A 118 1.75 5.10 -12.35
C ASP A 118 1.40 6.41 -11.65
N TYR A 119 0.46 6.36 -10.73
CA TYR A 119 0.02 7.47 -9.89
C TYR A 119 0.25 7.17 -8.43
N PHE A 120 0.69 8.19 -7.68
CA PHE A 120 0.76 8.14 -6.24
C PHE A 120 -0.48 8.77 -5.63
N ILE A 121 -0.93 8.19 -4.52
CA ILE A 121 -1.91 8.79 -3.61
C ILE A 121 -1.28 8.90 -2.22
N GLU A 122 -1.51 10.02 -1.53
CA GLU A 122 -1.15 10.16 -0.12
C GLU A 122 -2.01 11.21 0.59
N PRO A 123 -2.13 11.13 1.93
CA PRO A 123 -2.87 12.12 2.72
C PRO A 123 -2.26 13.52 2.66
N VAL A 124 -3.11 14.54 2.70
CA VAL A 124 -2.71 15.96 2.74
C VAL A 124 -2.68 16.42 4.18
N SER A 125 -1.61 16.08 4.91
CA SER A 125 -1.34 16.43 6.33
C SER A 125 -2.40 16.05 7.37
N ALA A 126 -1.96 15.61 8.55
CA ALA A 126 -2.87 15.11 9.60
C ALA A 126 -3.73 16.20 10.27
N SER A 127 -3.42 17.49 10.08
CA SER A 127 -4.15 18.62 10.68
C SER A 127 -5.54 18.85 10.08
N PHE A 128 -5.84 18.29 8.91
CA PHE A 128 -7.15 18.42 8.24
C PHE A 128 -8.06 17.21 8.48
N ARG A 129 -7.79 16.41 9.52
CA ARG A 129 -8.69 15.33 9.94
C ARG A 129 -9.82 15.93 10.77
N GLU A 130 -10.86 16.41 10.09
CA GLU A 130 -12.13 16.73 10.74
C GLU A 130 -12.88 15.44 11.07
N ASP A 131 -13.39 15.36 12.29
CA ASP A 131 -14.06 14.16 12.77
C ASP A 131 -15.41 14.01 12.04
N GLY A 132 -15.64 12.82 11.46
CA GLY A 132 -16.81 12.55 10.62
C GLY A 132 -16.72 13.07 9.17
N ALA A 133 -15.57 13.57 8.72
CA ALA A 133 -15.33 13.96 7.33
C ALA A 133 -14.32 13.02 6.62
N ALA A 134 -14.39 12.97 5.30
CA ALA A 134 -13.43 12.23 4.49
C ALA A 134 -12.05 12.89 4.56
N GLN A 135 -11.01 12.11 4.87
CA GLN A 135 -9.64 12.61 4.91
C GLN A 135 -9.17 13.06 3.51
N PRO A 136 -8.62 14.28 3.35
CA PRO A 136 -8.16 14.76 2.06
C PRO A 136 -6.86 14.06 1.61
N HIS A 137 -6.80 13.72 0.33
CA HIS A 137 -5.65 13.08 -0.32
C HIS A 137 -5.23 13.84 -1.58
N ARG A 138 -3.94 13.77 -1.91
CA ARG A 138 -3.40 14.26 -3.18
C ARG A 138 -3.06 13.08 -4.08
N ILE A 139 -3.33 13.25 -5.37
CA ILE A 139 -2.93 12.31 -6.42
C ILE A 139 -2.00 13.03 -7.40
N TYR A 140 -0.89 12.40 -7.74
CA TYR A 140 0.07 12.93 -8.72
C TYR A 140 0.70 11.79 -9.51
N LYS A 141 1.01 12.05 -10.79
CA LYS A 141 1.69 11.10 -11.67
C LYS A 141 3.12 10.87 -11.18
N ARG A 142 3.59 9.63 -11.19
CA ARG A 142 5.00 9.30 -10.93
C ARG A 142 5.85 9.95 -12.02
N GLN A 143 6.69 10.90 -11.61
CA GLN A 143 7.74 11.46 -12.46
C GLN A 143 8.98 10.59 -12.30
N ALA A 144 8.98 9.41 -12.94
CA ALA A 144 10.23 8.69 -13.14
C ALA A 144 10.81 9.21 -14.46
N PRO A 145 12.10 9.60 -14.53
CA PRO A 145 12.78 9.57 -15.82
C PRO A 145 12.54 8.18 -16.39
N GLU A 146 12.27 8.08 -17.69
CA GLU A 146 12.52 6.82 -18.37
C GLU A 146 14.00 6.52 -18.12
N HIS A 147 14.30 5.70 -17.12
CA HIS A 147 15.60 5.07 -17.02
C HIS A 147 15.64 4.21 -18.27
N GLY A 148 16.22 4.79 -19.32
CA GLY A 148 16.44 4.14 -20.60
C GLY A 148 16.95 2.76 -20.31
N ALA A 149 16.37 1.77 -20.98
CA ALA A 149 16.87 0.41 -20.99
C ALA A 149 18.40 0.46 -20.98
N GLU A 150 19.00 0.20 -19.82
CA GLU A 150 20.44 0.15 -19.66
C GLU A 150 20.87 -0.97 -20.61
N HIS A 151 21.34 -0.58 -21.79
CA HIS A 151 22.23 -1.36 -22.64
C HIS A 151 23.59 -1.48 -21.95
N GLY A 152 23.59 -1.81 -20.66
CA GLY A 152 24.76 -2.15 -19.87
C GLY A 152 25.03 -3.64 -19.96
N ARG A 153 25.26 -4.17 -21.17
CA ARG A 153 25.95 -5.45 -21.32
C ARG A 153 27.44 -5.23 -21.03
N GLY A 154 27.75 -4.91 -19.77
CA GLY A 154 29.09 -5.09 -19.24
C GLY A 154 29.37 -6.59 -19.14
N PRO A 155 30.57 -7.07 -19.51
CA PRO A 155 30.91 -8.49 -19.38
C PRO A 155 30.79 -8.92 -17.91
N PRO A 156 30.38 -10.17 -17.63
CA PRO A 156 30.25 -10.66 -16.27
C PRO A 156 31.60 -10.57 -15.55
N ALA A 157 31.59 -9.94 -14.37
CA ALA A 157 32.75 -9.93 -13.48
C ALA A 157 33.14 -11.38 -13.13
N PRO A 158 34.45 -11.70 -13.00
CA PRO A 158 34.89 -13.03 -12.60
C PRO A 158 34.31 -13.40 -11.23
N ARG A 159 33.86 -14.65 -11.09
CA ARG A 159 33.35 -15.22 -9.83
C ARG A 159 34.50 -15.42 -8.85
N GLU A 160 34.82 -14.41 -8.06
CA GLU A 160 35.64 -14.60 -6.87
C GLU A 160 34.73 -14.83 -5.65
N THR A 161 34.82 -16.04 -5.10
CA THR A 161 34.17 -16.43 -3.85
C THR A 161 34.87 -15.74 -2.69
N CYS A 162 34.17 -14.84 -2.00
CA CYS A 162 34.66 -14.29 -0.74
C CYS A 162 34.48 -15.35 0.37
N GLY A 163 35.58 -15.96 0.79
CA GLY A 163 35.66 -16.87 1.93
C GLY A 163 36.61 -16.32 2.98
N VAL A 164 36.18 -16.29 4.23
CA VAL A 164 37.02 -15.90 5.38
C VAL A 164 38.04 -17.01 5.62
N ARG A 165 39.34 -16.70 5.55
CA ARG A 165 40.39 -17.59 6.03
C ARG A 165 40.40 -17.55 7.56
N GLY A 166 40.32 -18.74 8.17
CA GLY A 166 40.54 -18.94 9.60
C GLY A 166 41.99 -18.78 10.00
#